data_AF-A0ABD3UZU5-F1
#
_entry.id   AF-A0ABD3UZU5-F1
#
_cell.length_a   1.000
_cell.length_b   1.000
_cell.length_c   1.000
_cell.angle_alpha   90.00
_cell.angle_beta   90.00
_cell.angle_gamma   90.00
#
_symmetry.space_group_name_H-M   'P 1'
#
loop_
_entity.id
_entity.type
_entity.pdbx_description
1 polymer ?
#
loop_
_entity_poly.entity_id
_entity_poly.type
_entity_poly.pdbx_seq_one_letter_code
_entity_poly.pdbx_strand_id
1 'polypeptide(L)'
;MFNKIKAMVVENILRGTYTRTVPPPPNIEKFPFNRPQFLCLSETEIEESRNFAVRPVLIPRVAQNVPWCAGYAESINGGKSDCNEDQVAAWHMIIKAPHVAGNKKDKSPNTVPAGAAGSRDIMLQSIESEILTYYGMFDGHAGYGAAVMAANLLHKHLQEKLASLLELILLKLQTSDNSNQRDQLDLTGNFSVDDLVIGALESAFIAMDEQIEKERSAYLIKGGCTALVAILFLGKLYVANAGDCRAVLFTEGKVEQMSKEFTPESEKDRLKYLGYLKPNLLHDEFSCLEFCRRINKSDIGKQVLCKFPQTSGWSMKKVDEHDLKFPLVIGEGKKARLMGTIGVTRGFGDHDLRVFESDIRIKPFMTPIPEVKVLDLSVTTWTEDDVLVMGTDGLWDVLDNSFVADSVRKSLAKTKSDDPTRYCEAAQCLVNEAKGSFTGKDWKRHDDSVASFDDITVLVIPIKPYMDAYKAKQLWDSLAELNTYPMIVK
;
A
#
# COMPACT_ATOMS: atom_id res chain seq x y z
N MET A 1 29.67 12.53 9.68
CA MET A 1 29.54 11.20 9.04
C MET A 1 29.37 11.34 7.53
N PHE A 2 28.38 12.11 7.05
CA PHE A 2 28.23 12.52 5.64
C PHE A 2 29.51 13.11 5.00
N ASN A 3 30.22 14.01 5.71
CA ASN A 3 31.46 14.61 5.19
C ASN A 3 32.65 13.63 5.08
N LYS A 4 32.63 12.50 5.79
CA LYS A 4 33.68 11.46 5.67
C LYS A 4 33.40 10.49 4.52
N ILE A 5 32.12 10.26 4.20
CA ILE A 5 31.71 9.51 3.00
C ILE A 5 32.07 10.32 1.75
N LYS A 6 31.80 11.64 1.76
CA LYS A 6 32.22 12.59 0.70
C LYS A 6 33.72 12.55 0.40
N ALA A 7 34.58 12.45 1.41
CA ALA A 7 36.03 12.54 1.22
C ALA A 7 36.66 11.25 0.66
N MET A 8 36.08 10.07 0.92
CA MET A 8 36.66 8.78 0.50
C MET A 8 36.14 8.30 -0.85
N VAL A 9 34.93 8.67 -1.24
CA VAL A 9 34.35 8.27 -2.55
C VAL A 9 35.02 9.04 -3.70
N VAL A 10 35.41 10.30 -3.47
CA VAL A 10 36.13 11.15 -4.44
C VAL A 10 37.48 10.55 -4.87
N GLU A 11 38.16 9.78 -4.01
CA GLU A 11 39.46 9.19 -4.33
C GLU A 11 39.37 7.97 -5.29
N ASN A 12 38.24 7.25 -5.29
CA ASN A 12 38.01 6.11 -6.18
C ASN A 12 37.42 6.50 -7.55
N ILE A 13 36.78 7.68 -7.66
CA ILE A 13 36.15 8.16 -8.90
C ILE A 13 37.18 8.73 -9.90
N LEU A 14 38.35 9.16 -9.45
CA LEU A 14 39.40 9.70 -10.34
C LEU A 14 40.06 8.65 -11.28
N ARG A 15 39.61 7.38 -11.26
CA ARG A 15 40.16 6.29 -12.09
C ARG A 15 39.24 5.75 -13.19
N GLY A 16 38.03 6.26 -13.37
CA GLY A 16 37.09 5.69 -14.36
C GLY A 16 36.20 6.72 -15.03
N THR A 17 36.60 7.22 -16.21
CA THR A 17 35.72 7.97 -17.09
C THR A 17 34.78 7.02 -17.84
N TYR A 18 33.56 6.83 -17.33
CA TYR A 18 32.45 6.22 -18.08
C TYR A 18 31.41 7.29 -18.41
N THR A 19 31.56 7.95 -19.56
CA THR A 19 30.49 8.77 -20.16
C THR A 19 29.60 7.86 -21.00
N ARG A 20 28.60 7.25 -20.37
CA ARG A 20 27.54 6.55 -21.12
C ARG A 20 26.49 7.57 -21.55
N THR A 21 26.31 7.73 -22.85
CA THR A 21 25.23 8.52 -23.47
C THR A 21 23.89 7.81 -23.25
N VAL A 22 23.25 8.10 -22.12
CA VAL A 22 21.84 7.75 -21.90
C VAL A 22 21.01 8.77 -22.69
N PRO A 23 20.06 8.36 -23.54
CA PRO A 23 19.15 9.29 -24.19
C PRO A 23 18.46 10.15 -23.12
N PRO A 24 18.19 11.44 -23.39
CA PRO A 24 17.54 12.31 -22.41
C PRO A 24 16.20 11.68 -21.99
N PRO A 25 15.84 11.76 -20.70
CA PRO A 25 14.59 11.20 -20.23
C PRO A 25 13.40 11.82 -21.00
N PRO A 26 12.30 11.08 -21.16
CA PRO A 26 11.10 11.63 -21.80
C PRO A 26 10.67 12.89 -21.06
N ASN A 27 10.18 13.90 -21.81
CA ASN A 27 9.70 15.16 -21.22
C ASN A 27 8.17 15.24 -21.17
N ILE A 28 7.49 14.09 -21.31
CA ILE A 28 6.04 13.99 -21.38
C ILE A 28 5.57 13.15 -20.22
N GLU A 29 4.74 13.71 -19.36
CA GLU A 29 4.06 12.99 -18.29
C GLU A 29 2.86 12.22 -18.87
N LYS A 30 2.66 10.97 -18.44
CA LYS A 30 1.47 10.19 -18.84
C LYS A 30 0.21 10.74 -18.18
N PHE A 31 0.33 11.05 -16.89
CA PHE A 31 -0.67 11.69 -16.07
C PHE A 31 -0.02 12.93 -15.48
N PRO A 32 -0.54 14.14 -15.77
CA PRO A 32 0.00 15.35 -15.17
C PRO A 32 -0.25 15.36 -13.66
N PHE A 33 0.52 16.17 -12.93
CA PHE A 33 0.24 16.43 -11.52
C PHE A 33 -1.22 16.83 -11.32
N ASN A 34 -1.91 16.14 -10.41
CA ASN A 34 -3.22 16.52 -9.93
C ASN A 34 -3.39 16.04 -8.49
N ARG A 35 -4.40 16.57 -7.80
CA ARG A 35 -4.86 16.03 -6.51
C ARG A 35 -5.95 14.99 -6.73
N PRO A 36 -6.28 14.16 -5.73
CA PRO A 36 -7.34 13.16 -5.85
C PRO A 36 -8.64 13.75 -6.42
N GLN A 37 -9.20 13.09 -7.44
CA GLN A 37 -10.33 13.63 -8.22
C GLN A 37 -11.55 13.99 -7.35
N PHE A 38 -11.78 13.23 -6.27
CA PHE A 38 -12.91 13.45 -5.35
C PHE A 38 -12.81 14.76 -4.56
N LEU A 39 -11.64 15.43 -4.51
CA LEU A 39 -11.50 16.77 -3.93
C LEU A 39 -12.21 17.84 -4.77
N CYS A 40 -12.31 17.62 -6.08
CA CYS A 40 -12.97 18.52 -7.03
C CYS A 40 -12.43 19.97 -6.98
N LEU A 41 -11.09 20.11 -6.92
CA LEU A 41 -10.39 21.39 -6.91
C LEU A 41 -10.36 22.02 -8.32
N SER A 42 -10.40 23.35 -8.38
CA SER A 42 -10.03 24.10 -9.59
C SER A 42 -8.51 24.16 -9.77
N GLU A 43 -8.05 24.54 -10.96
CA GLU A 43 -6.62 24.77 -11.21
C GLU A 43 -6.02 25.80 -10.24
N THR A 44 -6.77 26.86 -9.94
CA THR A 44 -6.35 27.89 -8.97
C THR A 44 -6.20 27.32 -7.55
N GLU A 45 -7.11 26.44 -7.12
CA GLU A 45 -7.02 25.81 -5.79
C GLU A 45 -5.85 24.82 -5.70
N ILE A 46 -5.51 24.14 -6.81
CA ILE A 46 -4.32 23.28 -6.91
C ILE A 46 -3.03 24.12 -6.81
N GLU A 47 -3.01 25.34 -7.36
CA GLU A 47 -1.90 26.26 -7.18
C GLU A 47 -1.82 26.77 -5.74
N GLU A 48 -2.95 27.18 -5.16
CA GLU A 48 -3.04 27.66 -3.78
C GLU A 48 -2.67 26.58 -2.76
N SER A 49 -2.92 25.29 -3.06
CA SER A 49 -2.52 24.18 -2.20
C SER A 49 -1.01 24.05 -2.04
N ARG A 50 -0.21 24.69 -2.91
CA ARG A 50 1.26 24.73 -2.83
C ARG A 50 1.78 25.86 -1.94
N ASN A 51 0.91 26.55 -1.21
CA ASN A 51 1.32 27.62 -0.31
C ASN A 51 1.97 27.06 0.97
N PHE A 52 3.30 27.00 1.01
CA PHE A 52 4.08 26.52 2.16
C PHE A 52 3.98 27.39 3.42
N ALA A 53 3.57 28.66 3.30
CA ALA A 53 3.40 29.53 4.45
C ALA A 53 2.11 29.20 5.23
N VAL A 54 1.04 28.88 4.49
CA VAL A 54 -0.27 28.56 5.07
C VAL A 54 -0.41 27.06 5.32
N ARG A 55 0.08 26.23 4.40
CA ARG A 55 -0.13 24.78 4.34
C ARG A 55 -1.62 24.46 4.51
N PRO A 56 -2.47 24.87 3.54
CA PRO A 56 -3.91 24.72 3.67
C PRO A 56 -4.27 23.24 3.84
N VAL A 57 -5.20 22.95 4.74
CA VAL A 57 -5.75 21.60 4.91
C VAL A 57 -6.89 21.43 3.92
N LEU A 58 -6.69 20.58 2.93
CA LEU A 58 -7.68 20.30 1.89
C LEU A 58 -8.56 19.13 2.32
N ILE A 59 -9.84 19.25 2.01
CA ILE A 59 -10.87 18.23 2.26
C ILE A 59 -11.80 18.14 1.04
N PRO A 60 -12.51 17.01 0.82
CA PRO A 60 -13.49 16.92 -0.25
C PRO A 60 -14.61 17.94 -0.08
N ARG A 61 -14.97 18.63 -1.17
CA ARG A 61 -16.14 19.53 -1.20
C ARG A 61 -17.45 18.80 -0.94
N VAL A 62 -17.52 17.54 -1.35
CA VAL A 62 -18.67 16.65 -1.21
C VAL A 62 -18.16 15.33 -0.64
N ALA A 63 -18.44 15.07 0.64
CA ALA A 63 -17.92 13.88 1.33
C ALA A 63 -18.37 12.56 0.67
N GLN A 64 -19.57 12.55 0.06
CA GLN A 64 -20.13 11.40 -0.65
C GLN A 64 -19.33 11.00 -1.90
N ASN A 65 -18.43 11.86 -2.40
CA ASN A 65 -17.53 11.50 -3.50
C ASN A 65 -16.48 10.46 -3.07
N VAL A 66 -16.25 10.30 -1.77
CA VAL A 66 -15.43 9.24 -1.21
C VAL A 66 -16.35 8.08 -0.82
N PRO A 67 -16.05 6.82 -1.23
CA PRO A 67 -16.83 5.65 -0.87
C PRO A 67 -17.19 5.60 0.62
N TRP A 68 -18.44 5.26 0.92
CA TRP A 68 -19.00 5.22 2.28
C TRP A 68 -18.93 6.55 3.06
N CYS A 69 -18.82 7.69 2.37
CA CYS A 69 -18.56 9.00 2.99
C CYS A 69 -17.31 8.99 3.87
N ALA A 70 -16.31 8.18 3.52
CA ALA A 70 -15.06 8.12 4.26
C ALA A 70 -14.40 9.51 4.29
N GLY A 71 -13.83 9.85 5.44
CA GLY A 71 -13.15 11.11 5.65
C GLY A 71 -11.84 11.17 4.90
N TYR A 72 -11.53 12.32 4.33
CA TYR A 72 -10.24 12.59 3.71
C TYR A 72 -9.75 13.98 4.10
N ALA A 73 -8.46 14.08 4.42
CA ALA A 73 -7.80 15.36 4.53
C ALA A 73 -6.33 15.26 4.13
N GLU A 74 -5.79 16.34 3.57
CA GLU A 74 -4.38 16.43 3.22
C GLU A 74 -3.81 17.81 3.49
N SER A 75 -2.49 17.89 3.68
CA SER A 75 -1.73 19.13 3.71
C SER A 75 -0.37 18.91 3.07
N ILE A 76 0.12 19.90 2.32
CA ILE A 76 1.49 19.90 1.83
C ILE A 76 2.50 19.96 2.97
N ASN A 77 3.70 19.46 2.72
CA ASN A 77 4.90 19.52 3.53
C ASN A 77 5.37 20.95 3.86
N GLY A 78 6.40 21.05 4.70
CA GLY A 78 6.97 22.31 5.17
C GLY A 78 7.95 23.01 4.20
N GLY A 79 8.01 22.61 2.93
CA GLY A 79 8.98 23.10 1.94
C GLY A 79 10.07 22.09 1.57
N LYS A 80 9.81 20.79 1.74
CA LYS A 80 10.65 19.65 1.35
C LYS A 80 10.63 19.43 -0.17
N SER A 81 9.49 19.64 -0.82
CA SER A 81 9.27 19.45 -2.25
C SER A 81 8.37 20.56 -2.81
N ASP A 82 8.39 20.78 -4.12
CA ASP A 82 7.63 21.86 -4.79
C ASP A 82 6.10 21.65 -4.78
N CYS A 83 5.67 20.42 -4.59
CA CYS A 83 4.27 20.03 -4.54
C CYS A 83 4.11 18.84 -3.60
N ASN A 84 2.90 18.62 -3.08
CA ASN A 84 2.62 17.44 -2.27
C ASN A 84 2.73 16.18 -3.14
N GLU A 85 3.65 15.28 -2.77
CA GLU A 85 3.99 14.07 -3.53
C GLU A 85 3.04 12.89 -3.22
N ASP A 86 2.26 12.99 -2.13
CA ASP A 86 1.22 12.03 -1.76
C ASP A 86 0.07 12.01 -2.77
N GLN A 87 -0.51 10.82 -2.95
CA GLN A 87 -1.70 10.58 -3.75
C GLN A 87 -2.64 9.58 -3.07
N VAL A 88 -3.93 9.71 -3.37
CA VAL A 88 -4.97 8.77 -2.94
C VAL A 88 -5.94 8.46 -4.08
N ALA A 89 -6.40 7.22 -4.11
CA ALA A 89 -7.48 6.75 -4.99
C ALA A 89 -8.52 5.99 -4.18
N ALA A 90 -9.80 6.29 -4.38
CA ALA A 90 -10.89 5.62 -3.69
C ALA A 90 -12.03 5.31 -4.67
N TRP A 91 -12.50 4.06 -4.70
CA TRP A 91 -13.46 3.59 -5.69
C TRP A 91 -14.43 2.55 -5.13
N HIS A 92 -15.68 2.60 -5.58
CA HIS A 92 -16.52 1.41 -5.68
C HIS A 92 -16.34 0.81 -7.08
N MET A 93 -15.96 -0.46 -7.15
CA MET A 93 -15.75 -1.18 -8.41
C MET A 93 -16.65 -2.40 -8.46
N ILE A 94 -17.14 -2.71 -9.66
CA ILE A 94 -17.84 -3.96 -9.93
C ILE A 94 -16.83 -4.94 -10.52
N ILE A 95 -16.64 -6.07 -9.86
CA ILE A 95 -15.85 -7.19 -10.35
C ILE A 95 -16.80 -8.11 -11.08
N LYS A 96 -16.53 -8.42 -12.35
CA LYS A 96 -17.35 -9.33 -13.15
C LYS A 96 -16.55 -10.56 -13.53
N ALA A 97 -17.19 -11.73 -13.52
CA ALA A 97 -16.56 -12.92 -14.04
C ALA A 97 -16.35 -12.77 -15.55
N PRO A 98 -15.23 -13.27 -16.12
CA PRO A 98 -15.05 -13.28 -17.56
C PRO A 98 -16.19 -14.11 -18.18
N HIS A 99 -17.04 -13.48 -18.98
CA HIS A 99 -18.03 -14.22 -19.76
C HIS A 99 -17.31 -15.27 -20.58
N VAL A 100 -17.58 -16.55 -20.32
CA VAL A 100 -17.28 -17.60 -21.29
C VAL A 100 -18.16 -17.27 -22.49
N ALA A 101 -17.58 -16.66 -23.52
CA ALA A 101 -18.23 -16.50 -24.80
C ALA A 101 -18.57 -17.92 -25.29
N GLY A 102 -19.82 -18.32 -25.07
CA GLY A 102 -20.34 -19.59 -25.51
C GLY A 102 -20.00 -19.73 -26.99
N ASN A 103 -19.16 -20.70 -27.30
CA ASN A 103 -18.88 -21.10 -28.67
C ASN A 103 -20.24 -21.46 -29.29
N LYS A 104 -20.86 -20.53 -30.02
CA LYS A 104 -22.02 -20.80 -30.87
C LYS A 104 -21.50 -21.65 -32.04
N LYS A 105 -21.23 -22.93 -31.79
CA LYS A 105 -21.25 -23.94 -32.82
C LYS A 105 -22.70 -24.33 -33.02
N ASP A 106 -23.17 -24.14 -34.24
CA ASP A 106 -24.46 -24.58 -34.75
C ASP A 106 -24.80 -25.98 -34.23
N LYS A 107 -25.83 -26.07 -33.37
CA LYS A 107 -26.44 -27.36 -33.03
C LYS A 107 -27.51 -27.66 -34.07
N SER A 108 -27.21 -28.61 -34.95
CA SER A 108 -28.24 -29.36 -35.67
C SER A 108 -29.12 -30.13 -34.68
N PRO A 109 -30.40 -30.36 -34.99
CA PRO A 109 -31.31 -31.03 -34.08
C PRO A 109 -31.17 -32.54 -34.26
N ASN A 110 -30.65 -33.26 -33.26
CA ASN A 110 -31.08 -34.63 -32.94
C ASN A 110 -30.40 -35.17 -31.65
N THR A 111 -31.25 -35.50 -30.66
CA THR A 111 -31.17 -36.61 -29.66
C THR A 111 -29.88 -36.77 -28.82
N VAL A 112 -29.82 -36.81 -27.47
CA VAL A 112 -30.61 -37.52 -26.42
C VAL A 112 -30.38 -36.84 -25.02
N PRO A 113 -30.92 -37.33 -23.87
CA PRO A 113 -31.66 -36.53 -22.88
C PRO A 113 -30.81 -35.82 -21.82
N ALA A 114 -31.42 -34.76 -21.27
CA ALA A 114 -30.94 -33.97 -20.15
C ALA A 114 -30.89 -34.79 -18.84
N GLY A 115 -29.70 -34.86 -18.25
CA GLY A 115 -29.49 -35.31 -16.88
C GLY A 115 -28.14 -34.78 -16.40
N ALA A 116 -28.14 -34.04 -15.29
CA ALA A 116 -26.98 -33.47 -14.57
C ALA A 116 -26.29 -32.20 -15.14
N ALA A 117 -26.44 -31.83 -16.41
CA ALA A 117 -25.86 -30.58 -16.93
C ALA A 117 -26.73 -29.32 -16.66
N GLY A 118 -28.05 -29.48 -16.55
CA GLY A 118 -28.99 -28.37 -16.44
C GLY A 118 -28.96 -27.62 -15.09
N SER A 119 -28.54 -28.26 -14.01
CA SER A 119 -28.50 -27.60 -12.69
C SER A 119 -27.25 -26.74 -12.50
N ARG A 120 -26.12 -27.04 -13.19
CA ARG A 120 -24.92 -26.20 -13.15
C ARG A 120 -25.11 -24.90 -13.93
N ASP A 121 -25.69 -24.98 -15.12
CA ASP A 121 -25.92 -23.81 -16.00
C ASP A 121 -26.99 -22.84 -15.46
N ILE A 122 -27.95 -23.31 -14.65
CA ILE A 122 -29.00 -22.45 -14.08
C ILE A 122 -28.53 -21.75 -12.78
N MET A 123 -27.63 -22.37 -12.01
CA MET A 123 -27.18 -21.82 -10.72
C MET A 123 -25.98 -20.86 -10.85
N LEU A 124 -25.14 -21.01 -11.88
CA LEU A 124 -24.07 -20.06 -12.23
C LEU A 124 -24.58 -18.72 -12.78
N GLN A 125 -25.88 -18.63 -13.12
CA GLN A 125 -26.49 -17.42 -13.69
C GLN A 125 -26.87 -16.36 -12.65
N SER A 126 -26.84 -16.65 -11.34
CA SER A 126 -27.41 -15.74 -10.34
C SER A 126 -26.44 -14.70 -9.75
N ILE A 127 -25.12 -14.88 -9.84
CA ILE A 127 -24.14 -13.87 -9.38
C ILE A 127 -23.00 -13.74 -10.41
N GLU A 128 -23.20 -12.87 -11.40
CA GLU A 128 -22.18 -12.54 -12.41
C GLU A 128 -21.15 -11.49 -11.92
N SER A 129 -21.39 -10.89 -10.74
CA SER A 129 -20.58 -9.78 -10.25
C SER A 129 -20.57 -9.58 -8.75
N GLU A 130 -19.49 -8.98 -8.24
CA GLU A 130 -19.31 -8.60 -6.84
C GLU A 130 -18.86 -7.13 -6.72
N ILE A 131 -19.23 -6.45 -5.62
CA ILE A 131 -18.78 -5.07 -5.37
C ILE A 131 -17.52 -5.09 -4.51
N LEU A 132 -16.49 -4.36 -4.97
CA LEU A 132 -15.25 -4.10 -4.27
C LEU A 132 -15.19 -2.62 -3.88
N THR A 133 -15.03 -2.32 -2.60
CA THR A 133 -14.62 -0.96 -2.19
C THR A 133 -13.12 -0.93 -2.03
N TYR A 134 -12.48 0.05 -2.65
CA TYR A 134 -11.04 0.22 -2.70
C TYR A 134 -10.62 1.59 -2.15
N TYR A 135 -9.59 1.61 -1.32
CA TYR A 135 -8.85 2.80 -0.91
C TYR A 135 -7.36 2.52 -1.07
N GLY A 136 -6.66 3.34 -1.84
CA GLY A 136 -5.21 3.27 -2.03
C GLY A 136 -4.56 4.60 -1.67
N MET A 137 -3.47 4.54 -0.92
CA MET A 137 -2.67 5.67 -0.47
C MET A 137 -1.21 5.45 -0.87
N PHE A 138 -0.60 6.49 -1.44
CA PHE A 138 0.73 6.44 -2.04
C PHE A 138 1.52 7.66 -1.60
N ASP A 139 2.51 7.45 -0.75
CA ASP A 139 3.46 8.48 -0.31
C ASP A 139 4.61 8.54 -1.32
N GLY A 140 4.69 9.63 -2.08
CA GLY A 140 5.64 9.80 -3.17
C GLY A 140 6.97 10.37 -2.70
N HIS A 141 8.07 9.97 -3.34
CA HIS A 141 9.38 10.54 -3.06
C HIS A 141 10.23 10.72 -4.32
N ALA A 142 11.04 11.79 -4.30
CA ALA A 142 11.89 12.19 -5.43
C ALA A 142 11.07 12.44 -6.72
N GLY A 143 9.88 13.01 -6.55
CA GLY A 143 8.87 13.24 -7.57
C GLY A 143 7.57 12.48 -7.28
N TYR A 144 6.45 13.03 -7.76
CA TYR A 144 5.11 12.46 -7.63
C TYR A 144 4.77 11.43 -8.71
N GLY A 145 5.65 11.18 -9.69
CA GLY A 145 5.33 10.44 -10.92
C GLY A 145 4.86 9.02 -10.65
N ALA A 146 5.56 8.29 -9.78
CA ALA A 146 5.18 6.94 -9.38
C ALA A 146 3.84 6.91 -8.62
N ALA A 147 3.65 7.82 -7.66
CA ALA A 147 2.42 7.92 -6.85
C ALA A 147 1.19 8.25 -7.70
N VAL A 148 1.30 9.22 -8.63
CA VAL A 148 0.22 9.57 -9.56
C VAL A 148 -0.12 8.39 -10.47
N MET A 149 0.89 7.68 -10.99
CA MET A 149 0.65 6.52 -11.83
C MET A 149 -0.06 5.40 -11.06
N ALA A 150 0.37 5.12 -9.83
CA ALA A 150 -0.26 4.12 -8.96
C ALA A 150 -1.72 4.47 -8.61
N ALA A 151 -1.99 5.73 -8.26
CA ALA A 151 -3.35 6.21 -7.99
C ALA A 151 -4.29 6.03 -9.20
N ASN A 152 -3.79 6.22 -10.42
CA ASN A 152 -4.58 6.10 -11.64
C ASN A 152 -4.78 4.67 -12.15
N LEU A 153 -3.93 3.71 -11.75
CA LEU A 153 -3.84 2.40 -12.40
C LEU A 153 -3.86 1.18 -11.46
N LEU A 154 -3.44 1.27 -10.20
CA LEU A 154 -3.34 0.09 -9.33
C LEU A 154 -4.69 -0.59 -9.10
N HIS A 155 -5.75 0.19 -8.89
CA HIS A 155 -7.12 -0.32 -8.72
C HIS A 155 -7.62 -1.09 -9.96
N LYS A 156 -7.17 -0.71 -11.15
CA LYS A 156 -7.51 -1.41 -12.41
C LYS A 156 -6.79 -2.75 -12.52
N HIS A 157 -5.50 -2.79 -12.18
CA HIS A 157 -4.77 -4.06 -12.07
C HIS A 157 -5.45 -5.01 -11.10
N LEU A 158 -5.83 -4.52 -9.92
CA LEU A 158 -6.53 -5.32 -8.93
C LEU A 158 -7.89 -5.82 -9.44
N GLN A 159 -8.67 -4.95 -10.08
CA GLN A 159 -9.95 -5.31 -10.68
C GLN A 159 -9.78 -6.42 -11.72
N GLU A 160 -8.78 -6.33 -12.60
CA GLU A 160 -8.49 -7.36 -13.61
C GLU A 160 -8.08 -8.70 -12.98
N LYS A 161 -7.21 -8.68 -11.95
CA LYS A 161 -6.78 -9.90 -11.24
C LYS A 161 -7.95 -10.57 -10.53
N LEU A 162 -8.77 -9.81 -9.80
CA LEU A 162 -9.96 -10.35 -9.12
C LEU A 162 -11.01 -10.85 -10.10
N ALA A 163 -11.25 -10.14 -11.21
CA ALA A 163 -12.17 -10.58 -12.26
C ALA A 163 -11.77 -11.96 -12.79
N SER A 164 -10.48 -12.18 -13.06
CA SER A 164 -9.97 -13.47 -13.52
C SER A 164 -10.14 -14.63 -12.52
N LEU A 165 -10.34 -14.32 -11.24
CA LEU A 165 -10.50 -15.30 -10.16
C LEU A 165 -11.95 -15.40 -9.66
N LEU A 166 -12.87 -14.54 -10.11
CA LEU A 166 -14.19 -14.39 -9.48
C LEU A 166 -15.00 -15.70 -9.54
N GLU A 167 -15.01 -16.39 -10.67
CA GLU A 167 -15.73 -17.67 -10.82
C GLU A 167 -15.24 -18.72 -9.82
N LEU A 168 -13.92 -18.81 -9.63
CA LEU A 168 -13.31 -19.73 -8.67
C LEU A 168 -13.61 -19.34 -7.22
N ILE A 169 -13.61 -18.04 -6.92
CA ILE A 169 -13.96 -17.50 -5.60
C ILE A 169 -15.41 -17.85 -5.26
N LEU A 170 -16.35 -17.57 -6.16
CA LEU A 170 -17.78 -17.84 -5.97
C LEU A 170 -18.04 -19.34 -5.79
N LEU A 171 -17.38 -20.20 -6.58
CA LEU A 171 -17.49 -21.65 -6.44
C LEU A 171 -16.98 -22.16 -5.07
N LYS A 172 -15.91 -21.57 -4.53
CA LYS A 172 -15.41 -21.93 -3.19
C LYS A 172 -16.33 -21.46 -2.06
N LEU A 173 -16.99 -20.31 -2.22
CA LEU A 173 -17.99 -19.85 -1.24
C LEU A 173 -19.18 -20.81 -1.16
N GLN A 174 -19.68 -21.30 -2.31
CA GLN A 174 -20.82 -22.23 -2.36
C GLN A 174 -20.49 -23.64 -1.83
N THR A 175 -19.29 -24.13 -2.09
CA THR A 175 -18.89 -25.50 -1.70
C THR A 175 -18.57 -25.65 -0.22
N SER A 176 -18.24 -24.56 0.47
CA SER A 176 -17.99 -24.55 1.92
C SER A 176 -19.23 -24.98 2.74
N ASP A 177 -20.44 -24.84 2.18
CA ASP A 177 -21.71 -25.20 2.82
C ASP A 177 -22.19 -26.63 2.55
N ASN A 178 -21.58 -27.37 1.61
CA ASN A 178 -22.04 -28.71 1.20
C ASN A 178 -20.95 -29.80 1.40
N SER A 179 -21.06 -30.55 2.50
CA SER A 179 -20.10 -31.57 2.94
C SER A 179 -20.00 -32.84 2.08
N ASN A 180 -20.79 -32.97 1.00
CA ASN A 180 -20.96 -34.23 0.26
C ASN A 180 -20.43 -34.26 -1.19
N GLN A 181 -19.63 -33.29 -1.64
CA GLN A 181 -19.01 -33.32 -2.98
C GLN A 181 -17.50 -33.08 -2.92
N ARG A 182 -16.75 -34.00 -2.29
CA ARG A 182 -15.28 -33.94 -2.21
C ARG A 182 -14.54 -34.53 -3.42
N ASP A 183 -15.22 -35.21 -4.33
CA ASP A 183 -14.56 -36.04 -5.36
C ASP A 183 -14.34 -35.36 -6.74
N GLN A 184 -14.56 -34.05 -6.89
CA GLN A 184 -14.37 -33.36 -8.19
C GLN A 184 -13.43 -32.14 -8.18
N LEU A 185 -12.79 -31.80 -7.06
CA LEU A 185 -12.01 -30.55 -6.94
C LEU A 185 -10.48 -30.75 -6.88
N ASP A 186 -9.94 -31.70 -7.62
CA ASP A 186 -8.49 -31.99 -7.65
C ASP A 186 -7.70 -31.03 -8.58
N LEU A 187 -8.40 -30.15 -9.32
CA LEU A 187 -7.78 -29.15 -10.20
C LEU A 187 -7.50 -27.80 -9.51
N THR A 188 -8.03 -27.56 -8.31
CA THR A 188 -8.00 -26.23 -7.67
C THR A 188 -7.16 -26.16 -6.40
N GLY A 189 -6.28 -27.13 -6.12
CA GLY A 189 -5.43 -27.12 -4.92
C GLY A 189 -6.15 -26.93 -3.57
N ASN A 190 -5.38 -26.92 -2.48
CA ASN A 190 -5.89 -26.66 -1.13
C ASN A 190 -5.62 -25.19 -0.73
N PHE A 191 -6.28 -24.25 -1.40
CA PHE A 191 -6.22 -22.82 -1.06
C PHE A 191 -7.61 -22.25 -0.71
N SER A 192 -7.64 -21.27 0.18
CA SER A 192 -8.83 -20.55 0.64
C SER A 192 -9.22 -19.42 -0.33
N VAL A 193 -10.41 -18.82 -0.12
CA VAL A 193 -10.79 -17.58 -0.83
C VAL A 193 -9.82 -16.44 -0.51
N ASP A 194 -9.34 -16.37 0.74
CA ASP A 194 -8.41 -15.34 1.18
C ASP A 194 -7.08 -15.46 0.42
N ASP A 195 -6.57 -16.68 0.20
CA ASP A 195 -5.36 -16.92 -0.59
C ASP A 195 -5.50 -16.39 -2.04
N LEU A 196 -6.68 -16.53 -2.64
CA LEU A 196 -6.96 -16.00 -3.98
C LEU A 196 -6.96 -14.47 -4.02
N VAL A 197 -7.60 -13.84 -3.02
CA VAL A 197 -7.65 -12.36 -2.92
C VAL A 197 -6.28 -11.78 -2.60
N ILE A 198 -5.52 -12.42 -1.71
CA ILE A 198 -4.12 -12.05 -1.38
C ILE A 198 -3.26 -12.16 -2.63
N GLY A 199 -3.33 -13.29 -3.37
CA GLY A 199 -2.58 -13.48 -4.61
C GLY A 199 -2.95 -12.45 -5.68
N ALA A 200 -4.22 -12.03 -5.76
CA ALA A 200 -4.65 -10.96 -6.66
C ALA A 200 -4.05 -9.60 -6.28
N LEU A 201 -4.01 -9.26 -4.99
CA LEU A 201 -3.38 -8.05 -4.47
C LEU A 201 -1.87 -8.04 -4.77
N GLU A 202 -1.14 -9.10 -4.41
CA GLU A 202 0.29 -9.21 -4.67
C GLU A 202 0.62 -9.11 -6.17
N SER A 203 -0.17 -9.81 -7.00
CA SER A 203 -0.01 -9.77 -8.46
C SER A 203 -0.30 -8.40 -9.05
N ALA A 204 -1.26 -7.64 -8.49
CA ALA A 204 -1.56 -6.29 -8.93
C ALA A 204 -0.43 -5.31 -8.59
N PHE A 205 0.18 -5.44 -7.41
CA PHE A 205 1.35 -4.64 -7.01
C PHE A 205 2.56 -4.92 -7.92
N ILE A 206 2.83 -6.19 -8.22
CA ILE A 206 3.90 -6.57 -9.17
C ILE A 206 3.62 -5.97 -10.55
N ALA A 207 2.40 -6.14 -11.07
CA ALA A 207 2.03 -5.61 -12.39
C ALA A 207 2.12 -4.08 -12.46
N MET A 208 1.80 -3.37 -11.38
CA MET A 208 1.92 -1.92 -11.30
C MET A 208 3.39 -1.48 -11.39
N ASP A 209 4.29 -2.12 -10.62
CA ASP A 209 5.73 -1.79 -10.65
C ASP A 209 6.38 -2.12 -12.00
N GLU A 210 6.01 -3.26 -12.61
CA GLU A 210 6.44 -3.65 -13.96
C GLU A 210 5.93 -2.65 -15.02
N GLN A 211 4.69 -2.17 -14.89
CA GLN A 211 4.16 -1.16 -15.80
C GLN A 211 4.91 0.16 -15.66
N ILE A 212 5.21 0.61 -14.43
CA ILE A 212 6.08 1.78 -14.19
C ILE A 212 7.45 1.57 -14.85
N GLU A 213 8.05 0.39 -14.71
CA GLU A 213 9.36 0.09 -15.31
C GLU A 213 9.34 0.19 -16.84
N LYS A 214 8.29 -0.36 -17.46
CA LYS A 214 8.12 -0.39 -18.90
C LYS A 214 7.87 1.01 -19.46
N GLU A 215 6.96 1.74 -18.83
CA GLU A 215 6.46 3.01 -19.35
C GLU A 215 7.39 4.20 -19.10
N ARG A 216 8.33 4.11 -18.15
CA ARG A 216 9.34 5.17 -17.94
C ARG A 216 10.26 5.42 -19.14
N SER A 217 10.29 4.48 -20.09
CA SER A 217 10.99 4.66 -21.37
C SER A 217 10.26 5.62 -22.32
N ALA A 218 8.95 5.77 -22.16
CA ALA A 218 8.08 6.60 -22.99
C ALA A 218 7.58 7.86 -22.26
N TYR A 219 7.45 7.81 -20.94
CA TYR A 219 6.91 8.87 -20.10
C TYR A 219 7.85 9.26 -18.96
N LEU A 220 7.75 10.51 -18.52
CA LEU A 220 8.46 11.01 -17.35
C LEU A 220 7.80 10.46 -16.07
N ILE A 221 8.37 9.38 -15.53
CA ILE A 221 7.93 8.80 -14.26
C ILE A 221 9.13 8.85 -13.30
N LYS A 222 9.22 9.95 -12.55
CA LYS A 222 10.28 10.15 -11.57
C LYS A 222 9.96 9.49 -10.24
N GLY A 223 11.03 9.12 -9.53
CA GLY A 223 10.97 8.70 -8.14
C GLY A 223 10.37 7.31 -7.91
N GLY A 224 9.87 7.15 -6.69
CA GLY A 224 9.12 5.99 -6.25
C GLY A 224 7.99 6.43 -5.33
N CYS A 225 7.24 5.46 -4.84
CA CYS A 225 6.24 5.71 -3.81
C CYS A 225 6.01 4.48 -2.94
N THR A 226 5.56 4.71 -1.72
CA THR A 226 4.93 3.65 -0.92
C THR A 226 3.56 3.28 -1.53
N ALA A 227 2.97 2.20 -1.04
CA ALA A 227 1.61 1.82 -1.37
C ALA A 227 0.92 1.11 -0.20
N LEU A 228 -0.13 1.73 0.32
CA LEU A 228 -1.03 1.17 1.33
C LEU A 228 -2.44 1.07 0.74
N VAL A 229 -2.96 -0.15 0.61
CA VAL A 229 -4.27 -0.43 0.03
C VAL A 229 -5.15 -1.11 1.06
N ALA A 230 -6.34 -0.55 1.29
CA ALA A 230 -7.42 -1.21 2.03
C ALA A 230 -8.56 -1.54 1.06
N ILE A 231 -8.99 -2.80 1.06
CA ILE A 231 -10.19 -3.22 0.33
C ILE A 231 -11.22 -3.84 1.26
N LEU A 232 -12.48 -3.50 1.02
CA LEU A 232 -13.64 -4.14 1.63
C LEU A 232 -14.28 -5.03 0.56
N PHE A 233 -14.20 -6.33 0.77
CA PHE A 233 -14.61 -7.34 -0.21
C PHE A 233 -15.12 -8.60 0.48
N LEU A 234 -16.28 -9.12 0.07
CA LEU A 234 -16.85 -10.37 0.57
C LEU A 234 -16.93 -10.46 2.11
N GLY A 235 -17.40 -9.38 2.76
CA GLY A 235 -17.54 -9.32 4.22
C GLY A 235 -16.21 -9.23 4.98
N LYS A 236 -15.09 -8.99 4.30
CA LYS A 236 -13.76 -8.88 4.92
C LYS A 236 -13.07 -7.56 4.57
N LEU A 237 -12.14 -7.17 5.44
CA LEU A 237 -11.17 -6.10 5.23
C LEU A 237 -9.81 -6.72 4.91
N TYR A 238 -9.21 -6.37 3.77
CA TYR A 238 -7.84 -6.72 3.43
C TYR A 238 -7.01 -5.44 3.40
N VAL A 239 -5.88 -5.44 4.11
CA VAL A 239 -4.93 -4.32 4.14
C VAL A 239 -3.60 -4.80 3.61
N ALA A 240 -3.22 -4.32 2.43
CA ALA A 240 -1.96 -4.62 1.75
C ALA A 240 -1.00 -3.42 1.87
N ASN A 241 0.18 -3.61 2.45
CA ASN A 241 1.15 -2.52 2.63
C ASN A 241 2.52 -2.84 2.02
N ALA A 242 3.07 -1.86 1.30
CA ALA A 242 4.42 -1.84 0.76
C ALA A 242 5.03 -0.44 0.97
N GLY A 243 5.67 -0.24 2.12
CA GLY A 243 6.26 1.03 2.52
C GLY A 243 6.07 1.29 4.02
N ASP A 244 6.12 2.54 4.43
CA ASP A 244 5.99 3.02 5.82
C ASP A 244 4.72 3.84 6.09
N CYS A 245 3.79 3.91 5.13
CA CYS A 245 2.40 4.25 5.44
C CYS A 245 1.80 3.23 6.44
N ARG A 246 0.85 3.69 7.27
CA ARG A 246 0.23 2.86 8.31
C ARG A 246 -1.29 2.92 8.27
N ALA A 247 -1.91 1.75 8.48
CA ALA A 247 -3.33 1.58 8.72
C ALA A 247 -3.58 1.05 10.13
N VAL A 248 -4.51 1.66 10.86
CA VAL A 248 -4.90 1.26 12.22
C VAL A 248 -6.41 1.24 12.33
N LEU A 249 -6.96 0.12 12.77
CA LEU A 249 -8.38 -0.03 13.06
C LEU A 249 -8.63 0.38 14.51
N PHE A 250 -9.55 1.33 14.68
CA PHE A 250 -10.02 1.78 15.98
C PHE A 250 -11.43 1.28 16.18
N THR A 251 -11.64 0.51 17.26
CA THR A 251 -12.98 0.10 17.70
C THR A 251 -13.18 0.47 19.16
N GLU A 252 -14.40 0.29 19.66
CA GLU A 252 -14.67 0.43 21.10
C GLU A 252 -13.71 -0.48 21.91
N GLY A 253 -12.83 0.14 22.71
CA GLY A 253 -11.89 -0.56 23.59
C GLY A 253 -10.68 -1.22 22.93
N LYS A 254 -10.49 -1.12 21.60
CA LYS A 254 -9.37 -1.79 20.91
C LYS A 254 -8.74 -0.90 19.83
N VAL A 255 -7.41 -0.88 19.84
CA VAL A 255 -6.58 -0.27 18.80
C VAL A 255 -5.77 -1.37 18.13
N GLU A 256 -6.11 -1.71 16.89
CA GLU A 256 -5.47 -2.78 16.15
C GLU A 256 -4.72 -2.24 14.93
N GLN A 257 -3.39 -2.34 14.95
CA GLN A 257 -2.58 -2.00 13.78
C GLN A 257 -2.80 -3.03 12.67
N MET A 258 -3.22 -2.55 11.50
CA MET A 258 -3.59 -3.36 10.35
C MET A 258 -2.50 -3.50 9.30
N SER A 259 -1.42 -2.72 9.39
CA SER A 259 -0.25 -2.84 8.53
C SER A 259 1.07 -2.80 9.30
N LYS A 260 2.08 -3.51 8.80
CA LYS A 260 3.48 -3.39 9.25
C LYS A 260 4.22 -2.39 8.35
N GLU A 261 5.08 -1.57 8.92
CA GLU A 261 5.95 -0.65 8.17
C GLU A 261 7.22 -1.35 7.67
N PHE A 262 7.68 -0.99 6.48
CA PHE A 262 8.77 -1.64 5.77
C PHE A 262 10.00 -0.75 5.57
N THR A 263 10.60 -0.36 6.69
CA THR A 263 11.86 0.38 6.77
C THR A 263 13.09 -0.53 6.67
N PRO A 264 14.30 0.01 6.38
CA PRO A 264 15.55 -0.73 6.40
C PRO A 264 15.80 -1.53 7.69
N GLU A 265 15.38 -1.00 8.84
CA GLU A 265 15.54 -1.70 10.12
C GLU A 265 14.56 -2.87 10.25
N SER A 266 13.28 -2.64 9.93
CA SER A 266 12.23 -3.66 10.03
C SER A 266 12.46 -4.86 9.09
N GLU A 267 13.16 -4.64 7.98
CA GLU A 267 13.43 -5.64 6.92
C GLU A 267 14.90 -6.06 6.88
N LYS A 268 15.70 -5.70 7.90
CA LYS A 268 17.14 -5.95 7.95
C LYS A 268 17.52 -7.41 7.71
N ASP A 269 16.76 -8.36 8.26
CA ASP A 269 17.03 -9.79 8.07
C ASP A 269 16.75 -10.25 6.63
N ARG A 270 15.66 -9.76 5.99
CA ARG A 270 15.38 -10.00 4.57
C ARG A 270 16.50 -9.45 3.68
N LEU A 271 16.93 -8.22 3.94
CA LEU A 271 17.99 -7.54 3.17
C LEU A 271 19.33 -8.29 3.27
N LYS A 272 19.75 -8.66 4.49
CA LYS A 272 20.97 -9.44 4.72
C LYS A 272 20.89 -10.81 4.03
N TYR A 273 19.73 -11.47 4.10
CA TYR A 273 19.55 -12.77 3.45
C TYR A 273 19.66 -12.67 1.93
N LEU A 274 19.07 -11.66 1.31
CA LEU A 274 19.20 -11.42 -0.14
C LEU A 274 20.67 -11.15 -0.52
N GLY A 275 21.38 -10.34 0.26
CA GLY A 275 22.81 -10.08 0.04
C GLY A 275 23.68 -11.33 0.20
N TYR A 276 23.30 -12.25 1.10
CA TYR A 276 23.95 -13.55 1.27
C TYR A 276 23.70 -14.48 0.08
N LEU A 277 22.46 -14.59 -0.40
CA LEU A 277 22.11 -15.42 -1.55
C LEU A 277 22.68 -14.88 -2.87
N LYS A 278 22.80 -13.55 -3.00
CA LYS A 278 23.31 -12.88 -4.20
C LYS A 278 24.44 -11.90 -3.86
N PRO A 279 25.65 -12.39 -3.52
CA PRO A 279 26.77 -11.55 -3.12
C PRO A 279 27.19 -10.51 -4.17
N ASN A 280 26.92 -10.76 -5.45
CA ASN A 280 27.16 -9.82 -6.53
C ASN A 280 26.38 -8.50 -6.37
N LEU A 281 25.23 -8.52 -5.69
CA LEU A 281 24.45 -7.30 -5.39
C LEU A 281 25.12 -6.41 -4.34
N LEU A 282 26.13 -6.90 -3.64
CA LEU A 282 26.87 -6.14 -2.63
C LEU A 282 28.03 -5.34 -3.24
N HIS A 283 28.39 -5.61 -4.49
CA HIS A 283 29.44 -4.94 -5.26
C HIS A 283 30.81 -4.85 -4.56
N ASP A 284 31.10 -5.78 -3.65
CA ASP A 284 32.30 -5.77 -2.79
C ASP A 284 32.41 -4.53 -1.87
N GLU A 285 31.43 -3.63 -1.87
CA GLU A 285 31.39 -2.43 -1.04
C GLU A 285 30.56 -2.63 0.24
N PHE A 286 29.55 -3.49 0.16
CA PHE A 286 28.61 -3.76 1.25
C PHE A 286 28.78 -5.16 1.86
N SER A 287 28.34 -5.31 3.10
CA SER A 287 28.35 -6.56 3.85
C SER A 287 26.94 -6.93 4.28
N CYS A 288 26.62 -8.23 4.15
CA CYS A 288 25.44 -8.83 4.75
C CYS A 288 25.64 -9.25 6.22
N LEU A 289 26.86 -9.08 6.76
CA LEU A 289 27.16 -9.28 8.18
C LEU A 289 26.77 -8.06 9.00
N GLU A 290 26.27 -8.31 10.20
CA GLU A 290 25.92 -7.27 11.16
C GLU A 290 26.86 -7.33 12.35
N PHE A 291 27.72 -6.32 12.50
CA PHE A 291 28.57 -6.16 13.67
C PHE A 291 27.90 -5.30 14.73
N CYS A 292 28.23 -5.53 16.00
CA CYS A 292 27.70 -4.73 17.12
C CYS A 292 28.15 -3.26 17.10
N ARG A 293 29.10 -2.93 16.22
CA ARG A 293 29.59 -1.58 15.92
C ARG A 293 30.25 -1.54 14.55
N ARG A 294 30.53 -0.34 14.04
CA ARG A 294 31.35 -0.16 12.82
C ARG A 294 32.76 -0.72 13.04
N ILE A 295 33.19 -1.55 12.09
CA ILE A 295 34.53 -2.13 12.04
C ILE A 295 35.51 -1.14 11.39
N ASN A 296 36.69 -1.00 11.99
CA ASN A 296 37.78 -0.16 11.50
C ASN A 296 39.06 -0.98 11.27
N LYS A 297 40.05 -0.41 10.58
CA LYS A 297 41.34 -1.09 10.31
C LYS A 297 42.04 -1.58 11.59
N SER A 298 41.88 -0.87 12.70
CA SER A 298 42.43 -1.26 14.01
C SER A 298 41.77 -2.49 14.64
N ASP A 299 40.67 -2.97 14.08
CA ASP A 299 39.94 -4.16 14.53
C ASP A 299 40.41 -5.45 13.84
N ILE A 300 41.17 -5.35 12.74
CA ILE A 300 41.66 -6.52 12.00
C ILE A 300 42.44 -7.45 12.95
N GLY A 301 42.09 -8.73 12.92
CA GLY A 301 42.66 -9.77 13.77
C GLY A 301 42.04 -9.90 15.16
N LYS A 302 41.19 -8.95 15.61
CA LYS A 302 40.47 -9.01 16.89
C LYS A 302 39.16 -9.78 16.76
N GLN A 303 38.65 -10.29 17.88
CA GLN A 303 37.30 -10.87 17.94
C GLN A 303 36.27 -9.78 18.22
N VAL A 304 35.23 -9.71 17.39
CA VAL A 304 34.11 -8.77 17.54
C VAL A 304 32.79 -9.53 17.38
N LEU A 305 31.76 -9.10 18.12
CA LEU A 305 30.42 -9.67 18.01
C LEU A 305 29.81 -9.36 16.64
N CYS A 306 29.35 -10.42 15.98
CA CYS A 306 28.76 -10.42 14.67
C CYS A 306 27.52 -11.32 14.65
N LYS A 307 26.49 -10.87 13.94
CA LYS A 307 25.28 -11.62 13.62
C LYS A 307 25.33 -11.99 12.12
N PHE A 308 25.21 -13.28 11.85
CA PHE A 308 25.25 -13.80 10.48
C PHE A 308 23.86 -13.68 9.81
N PRO A 309 23.78 -13.76 8.47
CA PRO A 309 22.51 -13.84 7.77
C PRO A 309 21.67 -15.01 8.32
N GLN A 310 20.37 -14.78 8.50
CA GLN A 310 19.40 -15.75 9.05
C GLN A 310 19.60 -16.22 10.50
N THR A 311 20.60 -15.73 11.23
CA THR A 311 20.76 -16.06 12.66
C THR A 311 20.12 -14.99 13.52
N SER A 312 19.46 -15.36 14.62
CA SER A 312 18.94 -14.40 15.60
C SER A 312 19.98 -13.95 16.63
N GLY A 313 20.95 -14.81 16.96
CA GLY A 313 21.97 -14.60 17.99
C GLY A 313 23.26 -13.91 17.52
N TRP A 314 24.06 -13.46 18.50
CA TRP A 314 25.40 -12.92 18.30
C TRP A 314 26.46 -14.00 18.46
N SER A 315 27.55 -13.91 17.69
CA SER A 315 28.70 -14.80 17.77
C SER A 315 30.00 -14.02 17.59
N MET A 316 31.11 -14.54 18.11
CA MET A 316 32.41 -13.90 17.91
C MET A 316 32.97 -14.26 16.53
N LYS A 317 33.29 -13.24 15.72
CA LYS A 317 34.05 -13.37 14.47
C LYS A 317 35.41 -12.72 14.63
N LYS A 318 36.48 -13.39 14.17
CA LYS A 318 37.78 -12.74 13.99
C LYS A 318 37.71 -11.85 12.75
N VAL A 319 37.95 -10.55 12.95
CA VAL A 319 37.80 -9.55 11.90
C VAL A 319 38.92 -9.66 10.86
N ASP A 320 38.56 -9.54 9.59
CA ASP A 320 39.47 -9.48 8.43
C ASP A 320 39.20 -8.24 7.57
N GLU A 321 39.97 -8.05 6.49
CA GLU A 321 39.88 -6.85 5.63
C GLU A 321 38.51 -6.70 4.96
N HIS A 322 37.80 -7.79 4.65
CA HIS A 322 36.49 -7.75 4.00
C HIS A 322 35.39 -7.25 4.95
N ASP A 323 35.62 -7.27 6.27
CA ASP A 323 34.66 -6.75 7.25
C ASP A 323 34.64 -5.22 7.35
N LEU A 324 35.58 -4.54 6.68
CA LEU A 324 35.60 -3.09 6.58
C LEU A 324 34.49 -2.54 5.66
N LYS A 325 33.85 -3.40 4.88
CA LYS A 325 32.72 -3.07 3.99
C LYS A 325 31.54 -2.47 4.74
N PHE A 326 30.77 -1.59 4.10
CA PHE A 326 29.63 -0.91 4.72
C PHE A 326 28.49 -1.88 5.06
N PRO A 327 27.77 -1.70 6.17
CA PRO A 327 26.56 -2.49 6.40
C PRO A 327 25.49 -2.11 5.38
N LEU A 328 24.62 -3.06 5.01
CA LEU A 328 23.46 -2.80 4.15
C LEU A 328 22.50 -1.75 4.72
N VAL A 329 22.35 -1.69 6.04
CA VAL A 329 21.50 -0.70 6.72
C VAL A 329 22.40 0.27 7.46
N ILE A 330 22.32 1.55 7.11
CA ILE A 330 23.14 2.62 7.67
C ILE A 330 22.24 3.61 8.40
N GLY A 331 22.60 3.98 9.63
CA GLY A 331 21.78 4.83 10.49
C GLY A 331 20.80 4.02 11.34
N GLU A 332 20.03 4.75 12.14
CA GLU A 332 19.10 4.18 13.13
C GLU A 332 17.80 4.99 13.15
N GLY A 333 16.69 4.33 13.47
CA GLY A 333 15.35 4.91 13.48
C GLY A 333 14.99 5.57 12.15
N LYS A 334 14.39 6.77 12.20
CA LYS A 334 14.01 7.55 11.00
C LYS A 334 15.17 7.94 10.07
N LYS A 335 16.42 7.82 10.54
CA LYS A 335 17.63 8.09 9.75
C LYS A 335 18.23 6.82 9.14
N ALA A 336 17.65 5.66 9.40
CA ALA A 336 18.07 4.41 8.77
C ALA A 336 17.82 4.47 7.27
N ARG A 337 18.83 4.08 6.50
CA ARG A 337 18.80 4.06 5.05
C ARG A 337 19.39 2.76 4.52
N LEU A 338 18.72 2.15 3.55
CA LEU A 338 19.26 1.05 2.78
C LEU A 338 20.41 1.59 1.93
N MET A 339 21.60 1.04 2.13
CA MET A 339 22.86 1.46 1.49
C MET A 339 23.07 2.98 1.54
N GLY A 340 22.65 3.62 2.64
CA GLY A 340 22.77 5.07 2.81
C GLY A 340 21.89 5.91 1.88
N THR A 341 20.93 5.30 1.17
CA THR A 341 20.20 5.92 0.05
C THR A 341 18.72 6.13 0.36
N ILE A 342 17.95 5.08 0.65
CA ILE A 342 16.48 5.16 0.76
C ILE A 342 15.94 4.72 2.12
N GLY A 343 14.88 5.38 2.58
CA GLY A 343 14.24 5.17 3.89
C GLY A 343 13.20 4.05 3.92
N VAL A 344 12.78 3.55 2.77
CA VAL A 344 11.83 2.43 2.61
C VAL A 344 12.47 1.28 1.85
N THR A 345 11.95 0.07 2.06
CA THR A 345 12.45 -1.16 1.41
C THR A 345 11.42 -1.87 0.57
N ARG A 346 10.19 -1.35 0.54
CA ARG A 346 9.10 -1.81 -0.31
C ARG A 346 8.35 -0.59 -0.88
N GLY A 347 7.79 -0.75 -2.07
CA GLY A 347 7.12 0.32 -2.80
C GLY A 347 7.26 0.15 -4.32
N PHE A 348 6.73 1.11 -5.07
CA PHE A 348 6.80 1.15 -6.52
C PHE A 348 7.88 2.13 -7.01
N GLY A 349 8.33 1.95 -8.25
CA GLY A 349 9.26 2.87 -8.88
C GLY A 349 10.71 2.64 -8.45
N ASP A 350 11.51 3.71 -8.36
CA ASP A 350 12.94 3.67 -7.99
C ASP A 350 13.80 2.73 -8.85
N HIS A 351 13.37 2.44 -10.07
CA HIS A 351 14.03 1.47 -10.95
C HIS A 351 15.45 1.88 -11.38
N ASP A 352 15.73 3.19 -11.40
CA ASP A 352 17.07 3.74 -11.65
C ASP A 352 17.76 4.30 -10.41
N LEU A 353 17.17 4.10 -9.22
CA LEU A 353 17.76 4.57 -7.98
C LEU A 353 19.08 3.83 -7.72
N ARG A 354 20.12 4.62 -7.47
CA ARG A 354 21.48 4.15 -7.23
C ARG A 354 21.99 4.69 -5.91
N VAL A 355 22.92 3.96 -5.32
CA VAL A 355 23.69 4.45 -4.19
C VAL A 355 24.44 5.71 -4.63
N PHE A 356 24.40 6.74 -3.77
CA PHE A 356 24.98 8.06 -4.05
C PHE A 356 26.41 7.97 -4.61
N GLU A 357 26.65 8.65 -5.73
CA GLU A 357 27.95 8.67 -6.44
C GLU A 357 28.49 7.28 -6.83
N SER A 358 27.62 6.31 -7.08
CA SER A 358 28.01 4.97 -7.54
C SER A 358 27.10 4.43 -8.65
N ASP A 359 27.51 3.32 -9.27
CA ASP A 359 26.69 2.57 -10.22
C ASP A 359 25.82 1.48 -9.59
N ILE A 360 25.87 1.32 -8.26
CA ILE A 360 25.18 0.26 -7.52
C ILE A 360 23.68 0.58 -7.48
N ARG A 361 22.86 -0.27 -8.11
CA ARG A 361 21.40 -0.12 -8.08
C ARG A 361 20.83 -0.59 -6.74
N ILE A 362 19.79 0.10 -6.26
CA ILE A 362 19.08 -0.29 -5.05
C ILE A 362 18.19 -1.53 -5.29
N LYS A 363 17.46 -1.59 -6.42
CA LYS A 363 16.80 -2.83 -6.82
C LYS A 363 17.85 -3.91 -7.13
N PRO A 364 17.67 -5.16 -6.66
CA PRO A 364 16.41 -5.76 -6.20
C PRO A 364 16.21 -5.82 -4.67
N PHE A 365 16.95 -5.03 -3.87
CA PHE A 365 16.69 -5.00 -2.41
C PHE A 365 15.33 -4.38 -2.07
N MET A 366 14.88 -3.43 -2.89
CA MET A 366 13.50 -2.94 -2.89
C MET A 366 12.58 -3.87 -3.68
N THR A 367 11.40 -4.14 -3.13
CA THR A 367 10.37 -5.01 -3.75
C THR A 367 9.00 -4.33 -3.74
N PRO A 368 8.18 -4.49 -4.79
CA PRO A 368 6.81 -3.99 -4.78
C PRO A 368 5.85 -4.89 -3.99
N ILE A 369 6.29 -6.08 -3.56
CA ILE A 369 5.40 -7.09 -2.97
C ILE A 369 4.89 -6.62 -1.58
N PRO A 370 3.57 -6.47 -1.40
CA PRO A 370 3.01 -6.04 -0.13
C PRO A 370 3.00 -7.17 0.90
N GLU A 371 2.83 -6.83 2.17
CA GLU A 371 2.28 -7.76 3.17
C GLU A 371 0.79 -7.51 3.30
N VAL A 372 -0.02 -8.57 3.29
CA VAL A 372 -1.49 -8.49 3.37
C VAL A 372 -1.97 -9.03 4.71
N LYS A 373 -2.71 -8.21 5.46
CA LYS A 373 -3.45 -8.64 6.64
C LYS A 373 -4.95 -8.69 6.33
N VAL A 374 -5.61 -9.76 6.75
CA VAL A 374 -7.04 -10.00 6.54
C VAL A 374 -7.78 -9.96 7.87
N LEU A 375 -8.91 -9.27 7.90
CA LEU A 375 -9.85 -9.26 9.01
C LEU A 375 -11.24 -9.64 8.50
N ASP A 376 -11.80 -10.70 9.08
CA ASP A 376 -13.20 -11.04 8.88
C ASP A 376 -14.08 -10.06 9.64
N LEU A 377 -14.92 -9.32 8.93
CA LEU A 377 -15.80 -8.32 9.53
C LEU A 377 -17.14 -8.92 9.96
N SER A 378 -17.45 -10.17 9.57
CA SER A 378 -18.73 -10.81 9.93
C SER A 378 -18.79 -11.27 11.39
N VAL A 379 -17.62 -11.42 12.05
CA VAL A 379 -17.50 -12.00 13.41
C VAL A 379 -17.79 -11.01 14.54
N THR A 380 -18.04 -9.74 14.24
CA THR A 380 -18.26 -8.69 15.25
C THR A 380 -19.33 -7.71 14.79
N THR A 381 -19.97 -7.04 15.74
CA THR A 381 -20.93 -5.96 15.46
C THR A 381 -20.16 -4.65 15.36
N TRP A 382 -20.44 -3.89 14.30
CA TRP A 382 -19.80 -2.62 14.03
C TRP A 382 -20.74 -1.46 14.35
N THR A 383 -20.15 -0.38 14.82
CA THR A 383 -20.79 0.90 15.17
C THR A 383 -20.29 2.01 14.24
N GLU A 384 -20.93 3.18 14.32
CA GLU A 384 -20.53 4.39 13.56
C GLU A 384 -19.23 5.01 14.07
N ASP A 385 -18.67 4.49 15.16
CA ASP A 385 -17.40 4.95 15.74
C ASP A 385 -16.22 4.01 15.39
N ASP A 386 -16.52 2.84 14.79
CA ASP A 386 -15.50 1.89 14.38
C ASP A 386 -14.96 2.24 13.00
N VAL A 387 -13.70 2.71 12.96
CA VAL A 387 -13.08 3.27 11.76
C VAL A 387 -11.68 2.70 11.53
N LEU A 388 -11.34 2.50 10.26
CA LEU A 388 -9.96 2.29 9.82
C LEU A 388 -9.35 3.65 9.47
N VAL A 389 -8.26 4.01 10.14
CA VAL A 389 -7.48 5.21 9.79
C VAL A 389 -6.24 4.79 9.01
N MET A 390 -6.10 5.32 7.80
CA MET A 390 -4.89 5.20 6.98
C MET A 390 -4.20 6.55 6.95
N GLY A 391 -2.87 6.57 7.03
CA GLY A 391 -2.09 7.79 6.89
C GLY A 391 -0.69 7.56 6.36
N THR A 392 -0.12 8.59 5.74
CA THR A 392 1.29 8.67 5.33
C THR A 392 2.20 8.88 6.52
N ASP A 393 3.52 8.76 6.33
CA ASP A 393 4.47 8.90 7.43
C ASP A 393 4.36 10.28 8.09
N GLY A 394 4.00 11.34 7.33
CA GLY A 394 3.77 12.67 7.84
C GLY A 394 2.71 12.78 8.95
N LEU A 395 1.80 11.80 9.09
CA LEU A 395 0.93 11.67 10.28
C LEU A 395 1.65 10.90 11.40
N TRP A 396 2.07 9.68 11.09
CA TRP A 396 2.51 8.67 12.08
C TRP A 396 3.88 8.97 12.69
N ASP A 397 4.65 9.84 12.05
CA ASP A 397 5.94 10.29 12.52
C ASP A 397 5.85 11.20 13.74
N VAL A 398 4.72 11.88 13.93
CA VAL A 398 4.53 12.85 15.01
C VAL A 398 3.37 12.48 15.94
N LEU A 399 2.44 11.62 15.51
CA LEU A 399 1.32 11.13 16.33
C LEU A 399 1.40 9.62 16.53
N ASP A 400 1.27 9.17 17.78
CA ASP A 400 1.15 7.75 18.10
C ASP A 400 -0.28 7.21 17.93
N ASN A 401 -0.42 5.89 17.87
CA ASN A 401 -1.71 5.23 17.63
C ASN A 401 -2.76 5.58 18.71
N SER A 402 -2.35 5.75 19.98
CA SER A 402 -3.27 6.12 21.07
C SER A 402 -3.78 7.55 20.94
N PHE A 403 -2.91 8.50 20.61
CA PHE A 403 -3.27 9.89 20.39
C PHE A 403 -4.24 10.03 19.22
N VAL A 404 -3.98 9.32 18.12
CA VAL A 404 -4.87 9.29 16.95
C VAL A 404 -6.22 8.69 17.34
N ALA A 405 -6.26 7.56 18.04
CA ALA A 405 -7.51 6.93 18.50
C ALA A 405 -8.36 7.89 19.36
N ASP A 406 -7.73 8.59 20.30
CA ASP A 406 -8.41 9.53 21.18
C ASP A 406 -8.91 10.77 20.42
N SER A 407 -8.14 11.26 19.46
CA SER A 407 -8.50 12.41 18.62
C SER A 407 -9.68 12.10 17.71
N VAL A 408 -9.67 10.92 17.08
CA VAL A 408 -10.78 10.41 16.27
C VAL A 408 -12.04 10.27 17.14
N ARG A 409 -11.95 9.58 18.29
CA ARG A 409 -13.10 9.41 19.19
C ARG A 409 -13.70 10.75 19.62
N LYS A 410 -12.86 11.72 20.00
CA LYS A 410 -13.31 13.07 20.36
C LYS A 410 -13.95 13.82 19.20
N SER A 411 -13.48 13.60 17.97
CA SER A 411 -14.05 14.21 16.78
C SER A 411 -15.42 13.61 16.45
N LEU A 412 -15.52 12.28 16.39
CA LEU A 412 -16.75 11.57 16.07
C LEU A 412 -17.87 11.86 17.09
N ALA A 413 -17.53 12.06 18.36
CA ALA A 413 -18.48 12.42 19.41
C ALA A 413 -19.11 13.83 19.26
N LYS A 414 -18.52 14.73 18.45
CA LYS A 414 -19.02 16.10 18.25
C LYS A 414 -20.07 16.20 17.14
N THR A 415 -20.03 15.27 16.20
CA THR A 415 -20.88 15.26 15.01
C THR A 415 -21.96 14.19 15.16
N LYS A 416 -23.08 14.29 14.44
CA LYS A 416 -24.10 13.23 14.45
C LYS A 416 -23.65 12.03 13.61
N SER A 417 -24.21 10.86 13.88
CA SER A 417 -23.82 9.62 13.18
C SER A 417 -24.22 9.61 11.71
N ASP A 418 -25.28 10.33 11.35
CA ASP A 418 -25.82 10.46 10.00
C ASP A 418 -25.25 11.66 9.22
N ASP A 419 -24.35 12.44 9.83
CA ASP A 419 -23.74 13.59 9.19
C ASP A 419 -22.70 13.15 8.15
N PRO A 420 -22.85 13.52 6.86
CA PRO A 420 -21.90 13.14 5.82
C PRO A 420 -20.49 13.70 6.04
N THR A 421 -20.30 14.78 6.83
CA THR A 421 -18.97 15.34 7.10
C THR A 421 -18.27 14.70 8.29
N ARG A 422 -18.95 13.85 9.09
CA ARG A 422 -18.47 13.25 10.35
C ARG A 422 -17.03 12.74 10.27
N TYR A 423 -16.74 11.89 9.29
CA TYR A 423 -15.42 11.28 9.15
C TYR A 423 -14.40 12.25 8.53
N CYS A 424 -14.86 13.18 7.70
CA CYS A 424 -14.02 14.22 7.10
C CYS A 424 -13.50 15.21 8.15
N GLU A 425 -14.33 15.57 9.12
CA GLU A 425 -13.93 16.39 10.28
C GLU A 425 -12.87 15.67 11.13
N ALA A 426 -13.01 14.34 11.30
CA ALA A 426 -12.00 13.54 11.99
C ALA A 426 -10.66 13.53 11.24
N ALA A 427 -10.68 13.34 9.91
CA ALA A 427 -9.47 13.40 9.08
C ALA A 427 -8.82 14.80 9.16
N GLN A 428 -9.62 15.86 9.05
CA GLN A 428 -9.16 17.25 9.15
C GLN A 428 -8.55 17.56 10.52
N CYS A 429 -9.14 17.03 11.60
CA CYS A 429 -8.60 17.15 12.95
C CYS A 429 -7.20 16.53 13.02
N LEU A 430 -7.02 15.31 12.52
CA LEU A 430 -5.73 14.61 12.53
C LEU A 430 -4.66 15.34 11.73
N VAL A 431 -4.99 15.85 10.54
CA VAL A 431 -4.06 16.65 9.74
C VAL A 431 -3.65 17.92 10.48
N ASN A 432 -4.59 18.63 11.10
CA ASN A 432 -4.27 19.83 11.88
C ASN A 432 -3.36 19.53 13.09
N GLU A 433 -3.61 18.43 13.80
CA GLU A 433 -2.78 17.98 14.93
C GLU A 433 -1.34 17.65 14.50
N ALA A 434 -1.17 16.99 13.35
CA ALA A 434 0.16 16.67 12.83
C ALA A 434 0.87 17.89 12.22
N LYS A 435 0.15 18.72 11.47
CA LYS A 435 0.68 19.91 10.78
C LYS A 435 1.14 21.00 11.75
N GLY A 436 0.41 21.17 12.86
CA GLY A 436 0.68 22.22 13.83
C GLY A 436 0.62 23.63 13.23
N SER A 437 1.30 24.56 13.91
CA SER A 437 1.38 25.98 13.56
C SER A 437 2.82 26.46 13.49
N PHE A 438 3.09 27.43 12.61
CA PHE A 438 4.41 28.03 12.49
C PHE A 438 4.65 29.06 13.59
N THR A 439 5.76 28.92 14.32
CA THR A 439 6.10 29.79 15.47
C THR A 439 7.02 30.96 15.10
N GLY A 440 7.30 31.16 13.81
CA GLY A 440 8.31 32.12 13.33
C GLY A 440 9.69 31.50 13.13
N LYS A 441 9.95 30.34 13.74
CA LYS A 441 11.21 29.59 13.61
C LYS A 441 10.97 28.16 13.09
N ASP A 442 10.12 27.42 13.79
CA ASP A 442 9.83 26.01 13.52
C ASP A 442 8.32 25.75 13.53
N TRP A 443 7.89 24.67 12.87
CA TRP A 443 6.52 24.15 12.95
C TRP A 443 6.35 23.36 14.25
N LYS A 444 5.34 23.73 15.04
CA LYS A 444 5.08 23.11 16.35
C LYS A 444 3.62 22.71 16.54
N ARG A 445 3.43 21.62 17.27
CA ARG A 445 2.13 21.15 17.74
C ARG A 445 1.68 21.94 18.97
N HIS A 446 0.43 21.77 19.38
CA HIS A 446 -0.15 22.49 20.52
C HIS A 446 0.56 22.17 21.85
N ASP A 447 1.15 20.98 21.97
CA ASP A 447 1.95 20.55 23.13
C ASP A 447 3.43 20.99 23.04
N ASP A 448 3.75 21.94 22.16
CA ASP A 448 5.10 22.45 21.90
C ASP A 448 6.09 21.44 21.28
N SER A 449 5.62 20.23 20.94
CA SER A 449 6.40 19.20 20.25
C SER A 449 6.56 19.53 18.76
N VAL A 450 7.48 18.81 18.10
CA VAL A 450 7.79 19.00 16.67
C VAL A 450 6.58 18.59 15.83
N ALA A 451 6.11 19.50 14.97
CA ALA A 451 5.08 19.17 13.99
C ALA A 451 5.68 18.53 12.74
N SER A 452 4.82 17.90 11.95
CA SER A 452 5.24 17.24 10.72
C SER A 452 5.72 18.26 9.70
N PHE A 453 6.92 18.00 9.19
CA PHE A 453 7.51 18.73 8.08
C PHE A 453 7.25 18.03 6.73
N ASP A 454 6.60 16.86 6.74
CA ASP A 454 6.30 16.08 5.55
C ASP A 454 4.91 16.34 5.00
N ASP A 455 4.61 15.77 3.82
CA ASP A 455 3.26 15.71 3.29
C ASP A 455 2.41 14.87 4.25
N ILE A 456 1.19 15.32 4.51
CA ILE A 456 0.30 14.68 5.48
C ILE A 456 -0.97 14.33 4.73
N THR A 457 -1.28 13.04 4.65
CA THR A 457 -2.50 12.56 4.01
C THR A 457 -3.18 11.55 4.91
N VAL A 458 -4.49 11.72 5.14
CA VAL A 458 -5.27 10.91 6.10
C VAL A 458 -6.59 10.49 5.48
N LEU A 459 -6.92 9.20 5.61
CA LEU A 459 -8.24 8.63 5.35
C LEU A 459 -8.84 8.10 6.65
N VAL A 460 -10.12 8.38 6.90
CA VAL A 460 -10.91 7.82 8.02
C VAL A 460 -12.09 7.05 7.44
N ILE A 461 -11.99 5.73 7.40
CA ILE A 461 -12.91 4.84 6.69
C ILE A 461 -13.86 4.17 7.68
N PRO A 462 -15.18 4.44 7.60
CA PRO A 462 -16.15 3.75 8.45
C PRO A 462 -16.39 2.31 8.01
N ILE A 463 -16.49 1.40 8.98
CA ILE A 463 -16.71 -0.03 8.70
C ILE A 463 -18.21 -0.36 8.60
N LYS A 464 -19.04 0.27 9.43
CA LYS A 464 -20.47 -0.07 9.56
C LYS A 464 -21.27 0.08 8.25
N PRO A 465 -21.18 1.17 7.47
CA PRO A 465 -21.97 1.32 6.25
C PRO A 465 -21.74 0.20 5.22
N TYR A 466 -20.49 -0.26 5.09
CA TYR A 466 -20.15 -1.41 4.27
C TYR A 466 -20.80 -2.69 4.78
N MET A 467 -20.71 -2.95 6.08
CA MET A 467 -21.25 -4.19 6.67
C MET A 467 -22.78 -4.24 6.61
N ASP A 468 -23.45 -3.10 6.77
CA ASP A 468 -24.91 -3.01 6.59
C ASP A 468 -25.30 -3.33 5.14
N ALA A 469 -24.58 -2.75 4.16
CA ALA A 469 -24.81 -3.05 2.75
C ALA A 469 -24.52 -4.52 2.39
N TYR A 470 -23.44 -5.08 2.93
CA TYR A 470 -23.06 -6.48 2.73
C TYR A 470 -24.13 -7.44 3.30
N LYS A 471 -24.59 -7.21 4.53
CA LYS A 471 -25.65 -8.02 5.15
C LYS A 471 -26.99 -7.90 4.42
N ALA A 472 -27.34 -6.69 3.96
CA ALA A 472 -28.54 -6.46 3.18
C ALA A 472 -28.49 -7.25 1.85
N LYS A 473 -27.33 -7.28 1.18
CA LYS A 473 -27.11 -8.10 -0.02
C LYS A 473 -27.28 -9.59 0.28
N GLN A 474 -26.63 -10.12 1.32
CA GLN A 474 -26.76 -11.54 1.68
C GLN A 474 -28.22 -11.95 1.96
N LEU A 475 -28.97 -11.08 2.65
CA LEU A 475 -30.40 -11.32 2.91
C LEU A 475 -31.21 -11.34 1.61
N TRP A 476 -30.92 -10.42 0.69
CA TRP A 476 -31.57 -10.35 -0.62
C TRP A 476 -31.29 -11.60 -1.47
N ASP A 477 -30.03 -12.04 -1.53
CA ASP A 477 -29.62 -13.22 -2.28
C ASP A 477 -30.30 -14.49 -1.70
N SER A 478 -30.38 -14.60 -0.38
CA SER A 478 -31.10 -15.70 0.30
C SER A 478 -32.60 -15.70 0.00
N LEU A 479 -33.25 -14.53 -0.07
CA LEU A 479 -34.66 -14.41 -0.43
C LEU A 479 -34.91 -14.72 -1.91
N ALA A 480 -33.99 -14.34 -2.80
CA ALA A 480 -34.06 -14.62 -4.22
C ALA A 480 -33.99 -16.14 -4.49
N GLU A 481 -33.13 -16.87 -3.76
CA GLU A 481 -33.07 -18.33 -3.82
C GLU A 481 -34.39 -18.99 -3.38
N LEU A 482 -35.01 -18.50 -2.31
CA LEU A 482 -36.30 -19.00 -1.81
C LEU A 482 -37.48 -18.74 -2.77
N ASN A 483 -37.43 -17.64 -3.54
CA ASN A 483 -38.49 -17.25 -4.49
C ASN A 483 -38.35 -17.91 -5.89
N THR A 484 -37.48 -18.90 -6.06
CA THR A 484 -37.44 -19.73 -7.29
C THR A 484 -38.55 -20.78 -7.37
N TYR A 485 -39.48 -20.81 -6.41
CA TYR A 485 -40.83 -21.39 -6.61
C TYR A 485 -41.81 -20.27 -7.00
N PRO A 486 -42.67 -20.46 -8.02
CA PRO A 486 -43.55 -19.40 -8.50
C PRO A 486 -44.63 -19.10 -7.45
N MET A 487 -44.36 -18.11 -6.60
CA MET A 487 -45.40 -17.41 -5.87
C MET A 487 -46.11 -16.47 -6.85
N ILE A 488 -47.17 -16.99 -7.45
CA ILE A 488 -48.26 -16.18 -8.00
C ILE A 488 -48.79 -15.32 -6.86
N VAL A 489 -48.45 -14.03 -6.82
CA VAL A 489 -49.31 -13.01 -6.20
C VAL A 489 -49.17 -11.71 -6.99
N LYS A 490 -50.34 -11.17 -7.35
CA LYS A 490 -50.60 -9.93 -8.12
C LYS A 490 -50.14 -8.66 -7.42
#